data_AF-A0A7C2TPX9-F1
#
_entry.id   AF-A0A7C2TPX9-F1
#
_cell.length_a   1.000
_cell.length_b   1.000
_cell.length_c   1.000
_cell.angle_alpha   90.00
_cell.angle_beta   90.00
_cell.angle_gamma   90.00
#
_symmetry.space_group_name_H-M   'P 1'
#
loop_
_entity.id
_entity.type
_entity.pdbx_description
1 polymer ?
#
loop_
_entity_poly.entity_id
_entity_poly.type
_entity_poly.pdbx_seq_one_letter_code
_entity_poly.pdbx_strand_id
1 'polypeptide(L)' 'MAKDTLTVIDNRTGRSYEIAIEDGAVRAMEFRRVKVGEGDFGLMVYDPGFQNTASCRSGITYIDGERGEL' A
#
# COMPACT_ATOMS: atom_id res chain seq x y z
N MET A 1 -5.14 -4.57 -21.81
CA MET A 1 -5.02 -5.11 -20.44
C MET A 1 -5.32 -3.96 -19.49
N ALA A 2 -6.09 -4.19 -18.42
CA ALA A 2 -6.29 -3.17 -17.40
C ALA A 2 -4.94 -2.85 -16.74
N LYS A 3 -4.71 -1.58 -16.36
CA LYS A 3 -3.52 -1.21 -15.58
C LYS A 3 -3.65 -1.81 -14.18
N ASP A 4 -2.59 -2.42 -13.67
CA ASP A 4 -2.55 -2.98 -12.32
C ASP A 4 -2.14 -1.91 -11.31
N THR A 5 -3.05 -0.94 -11.11
CA THR A 5 -2.82 0.24 -10.28
C THR A 5 -4.02 0.55 -9.39
N LEU A 6 -3.72 1.08 -8.21
CA LEU A 6 -4.69 1.71 -7.32
C LEU A 6 -4.74 3.21 -7.61
N THR A 7 -5.93 3.72 -7.92
CA THR A 7 -6.17 5.17 -8.02
C THR A 7 -6.58 5.71 -6.66
N VAL A 8 -5.79 6.63 -6.11
CA VAL A 8 -6.06 7.35 -4.86
C VAL A 8 -6.47 8.77 -5.19
N ILE A 9 -7.61 9.22 -4.66
CA ILE A 9 -8.06 10.60 -4.76
C ILE A 9 -8.04 11.20 -3.36
N ASP A 10 -7.21 12.22 -3.15
CA ASP A 10 -7.20 12.96 -1.90
C ASP A 10 -8.24 14.08 -1.96
N ASN A 11 -9.41 13.84 -1.36
CA ASN A 11 -10.52 14.80 -1.35
C ASN A 11 -10.18 16.14 -0.66
N ARG A 12 -9.13 16.21 0.16
CA ARG A 12 -8.69 17.46 0.80
C ARG A 12 -8.05 18.41 -0.21
N THR A 13 -7.45 17.87 -1.26
CA THR A 13 -6.69 18.64 -2.27
C THR A 13 -7.24 18.48 -3.69
N GLY A 14 -8.13 17.51 -3.92
CA GLY A 14 -8.63 17.13 -5.24
C GLY A 14 -7.61 16.40 -6.12
N ARG A 15 -6.40 16.11 -5.61
CA ARG A 15 -5.33 15.48 -6.37
C ARG A 15 -5.57 13.97 -6.51
N SER A 16 -5.25 13.44 -7.69
CA SER A 16 -5.30 12.01 -7.99
C SER A 16 -3.90 11.44 -8.17
N TYR A 17 -3.69 10.23 -7.67
CA TYR A 17 -2.42 9.51 -7.71
C TYR A 17 -2.68 8.07 -8.20
N GLU A 18 -1.93 7.62 -9.20
CA GLU A 18 -1.86 6.21 -9.57
C GLU A 18 -0.69 5.56 -8.79
N ILE A 19 -0.97 4.47 -8.08
CA ILE A 19 0.00 3.69 -7.30
C ILE A 19 0.03 2.27 -7.88
N ALA A 20 1.21 1.75 -8.18
CA ALA A 20 1.33 0.37 -8.69
C ALA A 20 0.96 -0.66 -7.63
N ILE A 21 0.25 -1.71 -8.06
CA ILE A 21 0.01 -2.90 -7.26
C ILE A 21 1.09 -3.92 -7.64
N GLU A 22 1.83 -4.42 -6.65
CA GLU A 22 2.89 -5.41 -6.80
C GLU A 22 2.64 -6.55 -5.79
N ASP A 23 2.56 -7.79 -6.27
CA ASP A 23 2.27 -8.98 -5.44
C ASP A 23 1.00 -8.84 -4.56
N GLY A 24 -0.02 -8.14 -5.06
CA GLY A 24 -1.26 -7.89 -4.32
C GLY A 24 -1.15 -6.82 -3.22
N ALA A 25 -0.02 -6.10 -3.14
CA ALA A 25 0.21 -5.04 -2.18
C ALA A 25 0.57 -3.71 -2.88
N VAL A 26 0.38 -2.60 -2.18
CA VAL A 26 0.90 -1.28 -2.59
C VAL A 26 2.06 -0.88 -1.68
N ARG A 27 3.07 -0.21 -2.22
CA ARG A 27 4.19 0.29 -1.42
C ARG A 27 3.71 1.44 -0.53
N ALA A 28 3.78 1.26 0.79
CA ALA A 28 3.37 2.28 1.76
C ALA A 28 4.06 3.65 1.55
N MET A 29 5.31 3.64 1.05
CA MET A 29 6.07 4.86 0.77
C MET A 29 5.46 5.73 -0.33
N GLU A 30 4.65 5.18 -1.23
CA GLU A 30 3.96 5.95 -2.27
C GLU A 30 2.98 6.97 -1.67
N PHE A 31 2.41 6.68 -0.49
CA PHE A 31 1.51 7.59 0.21
C PHE A 31 2.21 8.86 0.71
N ARG A 32 3.55 8.90 0.81
CA ARG A 32 4.28 10.16 1.11
C ARG A 32 4.11 11.23 0.05
N ARG A 33 3.72 10.86 -1.17
CA ARG A 33 3.41 11.80 -2.25
C ARG A 33 2.08 12.52 -2.01
N VAL A 34 1.19 11.93 -1.21
CA VAL A 34 -0.12 12.48 -0.86
C VAL A 34 0.07 13.50 0.27
N LYS A 35 0.10 14.78 -0.11
CA LYS A 35 0.41 15.91 0.79
C LYS A 35 -0.64 17.00 0.66
N VAL A 36 -0.93 17.67 1.78
CA VAL A 36 -1.83 18.85 1.79
C VAL A 36 -1.05 20.15 1.53
N GLY A 37 0.24 20.21 1.86
CA GLY A 37 1.10 21.38 1.64
C GLY A 37 2.59 21.05 1.51
N GLU A 38 3.42 22.03 1.19
CA GLU A 38 4.87 21.82 0.91
C GLU A 38 5.67 21.32 2.10
N GLY A 39 5.27 21.69 3.32
CA GLY A 39 5.89 21.23 4.58
C GLY A 39 5.36 19.90 5.10
N ASP A 40 4.39 19.28 4.42
CA ASP A 40 3.79 18.02 4.84
C ASP A 40 4.76 16.86 4.56
N PHE A 41 4.93 15.99 5.55
CA PHE A 41 5.70 14.75 5.39
C PHE A 41 5.05 13.81 4.37
N GLY A 42 3.73 13.91 4.22
CA GLY A 42 2.89 13.05 3.40
C GLY A 42 2.16 12.00 4.23
N LEU A 43 1.16 11.37 3.61
CA LEU A 43 0.28 10.43 4.28
C LEU A 43 1.05 9.18 4.74
N MET A 44 0.76 8.76 5.96
CA MET A 44 1.30 7.53 6.56
C MET A 44 0.20 6.47 6.63
N VAL A 45 0.60 5.21 6.45
CA VAL A 45 -0.29 4.06 6.70
C VAL A 45 -0.28 3.79 8.20
N TYR A 46 -1.46 3.76 8.81
CA TYR A 46 -1.64 3.41 10.21
C TYR A 46 -2.21 2.00 10.31
N ASP A 47 -1.35 1.04 10.67
CA ASP A 47 -1.68 -0.38 10.79
C ASP A 47 -0.98 -0.99 12.02
N PRO A 48 -1.57 -0.82 13.23
CA PRO A 48 -0.98 -1.35 14.46
C PRO A 48 -0.81 -2.88 14.41
N GLY A 49 0.42 -3.34 14.60
CA GLY A 49 0.73 -4.78 14.56
C GLY A 49 0.90 -5.36 13.15
N PHE A 50 0.92 -4.52 12.10
CA PHE A 50 1.17 -4.93 10.71
C PHE A 50 0.18 -6.00 10.20
N GLN A 51 -1.08 -5.92 10.63
CA GLN A 51 -2.08 -6.94 10.29
C GLN A 51 -2.42 -6.95 8.80
N ASN A 52 -2.27 -5.82 8.11
CA ASN A 52 -2.49 -5.68 6.68
C ASN A 52 -1.31 -4.97 6.00
N THR A 53 -0.09 -5.24 6.48
CA THR A 53 1.15 -4.69 5.91
C THR A 53 2.12 -5.83 5.60
N ALA A 54 2.36 -6.09 4.32
CA ALA A 54 3.44 -6.96 3.87
C ALA A 54 4.80 -6.27 4.11
N SER A 55 5.56 -6.75 5.09
CA SER A 55 6.82 -6.13 5.52
C SER A 55 8.01 -6.44 4.60
N CYS A 56 8.01 -7.60 3.94
CA CYS A 56 9.04 -8.01 3.00
C CYS A 56 8.52 -9.02 1.99
N ARG A 57 9.25 -9.18 0.88
CA ARG A 57 9.09 -10.31 -0.04
C ARG A 57 9.91 -11.48 0.51
N SER A 58 9.28 -12.64 0.68
CA SER A 58 9.93 -13.87 1.12
C SER A 58 9.72 -14.98 0.09
N GLY A 59 10.72 -15.84 -0.07
CA GLY A 59 10.64 -17.09 -0.83
C GLY A 59 10.91 -18.33 0.04
N ILE A 60 10.83 -18.19 1.37
CA ILE A 60 11.23 -19.23 2.32
C ILE A 60 10.04 -20.09 2.74
N THR A 61 8.94 -19.48 3.16
CA THR A 61 7.77 -20.16 3.75
C THR A 61 6.49 -19.43 3.35
N TYR A 62 5.41 -20.19 3.15
CA TYR A 62 4.07 -19.68 2.87
C TYR A 62 3.08 -20.36 3.82
N ILE A 63 2.15 -19.61 4.39
CA ILE A 63 1.15 -20.15 5.33
C ILE A 63 -0.24 -19.84 4.79
N ASP A 64 -1.07 -20.88 4.66
CA ASP A 64 -2.51 -20.75 4.41
C ASP A 64 -3.26 -21.50 5.52
N GLY A 65 -3.80 -20.75 6.47
CA GLY A 65 -4.47 -21.31 7.65
C GLY A 65 -5.83 -21.95 7.34
N GLU A 66 -6.53 -21.51 6.29
CA GLU A 66 -7.83 -22.10 5.93
C GLU A 66 -7.65 -23.48 5.28
N ARG A 67 -6.58 -23.64 4.51
CA ARG A 67 -6.23 -24.91 3.86
C ARG A 67 -5.35 -25.80 4.73
N GLY A 68 -4.76 -25.28 5.80
CA GLY A 68 -3.83 -25.99 6.68
C GLY A 68 -2.45 -26.24 6.04
N GLU A 69 -1.96 -25.30 5.23
CA GLU A 69 -0.69 -25.39 4.49
C GLU A 69 0.41 -24.53 5.16
N LEU A 70 1.64 -25.06 5.15
CA LEU A 70 2.87 -24.44 5.68
C LEU A 70 4.08 -24.76 4.77
#